data_AF-A0AAW9EAY3-F1
#
_entry.id   AF-A0AAW9EAY3-F1
#
_cell.length_a   1.000
_cell.length_b   1.000
_cell.length_c   1.000
_cell.angle_alpha   90.00
_cell.angle_beta   90.00
_cell.angle_gamma   90.00
#
_symmetry.space_group_name_H-M   'P 1'
#
loop_
_entity.id
_entity.type
_entity.pdbx_description
1 polymer ?
#
loop_
_entity_poly.entity_id
_entity_poly.type
_entity_poly.pdbx_seq_one_letter_code
_entity_poly.pdbx_strand_id
1 'polypeptide(L)'
;MNDCLGCGHPYPAGHWMYSVSDFIENPFFWAFIIALVVIVILVNGLIKVFKANMYKADRIDSICETIKLTQGGINKRIDENRELLQLIESQCPHLLDKHPWINGWIDSQEQYLLAIAECAYVRVRKSY
;
A
#
# COMPACT_ATOMS: atom_id res chain seq x y z
N MET A 1 -24.78 34.35 -48.65
CA MET A 1 -26.15 33.95 -48.30
C MET A 1 -26.23 32.45 -48.45
N ASN A 2 -26.55 31.75 -47.36
CA ASN A 2 -26.78 30.31 -47.43
C ASN A 2 -28.26 30.16 -47.78
N ASP A 3 -28.53 29.62 -48.96
CA ASP A 3 -29.89 29.33 -49.42
C ASP A 3 -30.04 27.81 -49.40
N CYS A 4 -31.18 27.30 -48.92
CA CYS A 4 -31.45 25.86 -48.95
C CYS A 4 -31.52 25.40 -50.41
N LEU A 5 -30.50 24.64 -50.87
CA LEU A 5 -30.49 23.80 -52.08
C LEU A 5 -31.48 24.24 -53.18
N GLY A 6 -31.34 25.48 -53.69
CA GLY A 6 -32.08 25.97 -54.85
C GLY A 6 -33.53 26.42 -54.63
N CYS A 7 -34.04 26.49 -53.40
CA CYS A 7 -35.44 26.87 -53.14
C CYS A 7 -35.66 28.36 -52.79
N GLY A 8 -34.61 29.18 -52.75
CA GLY A 8 -34.73 30.65 -52.62
C GLY A 8 -35.34 31.17 -51.31
N HIS A 9 -35.49 30.32 -50.28
CA HIS A 9 -35.93 30.73 -48.95
C HIS A 9 -34.73 30.86 -47.99
N PRO A 10 -34.70 31.88 -47.10
CA PRO A 10 -33.68 31.97 -46.06
C PRO A 10 -33.74 30.72 -45.19
N TYR A 11 -32.59 30.14 -44.81
CA TYR A 11 -32.56 29.01 -43.88
C TYR A 11 -33.43 29.36 -42.66
N PRO A 12 -34.41 28.51 -42.28
CA PRO A 12 -35.23 28.78 -41.12
C PRO A 12 -34.31 28.93 -39.90
N ALA A 13 -34.48 30.02 -39.15
CA ALA A 13 -33.74 30.27 -37.92
C ALA A 13 -33.91 29.04 -37.01
N GLY A 14 -32.82 28.29 -36.80
CA GLY A 14 -32.87 27.01 -36.09
C GLY A 14 -32.48 25.77 -36.89
N HIS A 15 -31.95 25.87 -38.12
CA HIS A 15 -31.43 24.68 -38.84
C HIS A 15 -30.35 23.89 -38.06
N TRP A 16 -29.54 24.58 -37.23
CA TRP A 16 -28.60 23.93 -36.31
C TRP A 16 -29.32 23.07 -35.26
N MET A 17 -30.56 23.40 -34.89
CA MET A 17 -31.37 22.67 -33.91
C MET A 17 -31.69 21.25 -34.41
N TYR A 18 -32.02 21.10 -35.70
CA TYR A 18 -32.27 19.78 -36.31
C TYR A 18 -31.00 18.95 -36.40
N SER A 19 -29.87 19.56 -36.76
CA SER A 19 -28.57 18.86 -36.74
C SER A 19 -28.17 18.40 -35.33
N VAL A 20 -28.56 19.14 -34.29
CA VAL A 20 -28.33 18.75 -32.89
C VAL A 20 -29.33 17.67 -32.47
N SER A 21 -30.60 17.74 -32.85
CA SER A 21 -31.59 16.68 -32.54
C SER A 21 -31.23 15.36 -33.20
N ASP A 22 -30.83 15.38 -34.48
CA ASP A 22 -30.42 14.18 -35.21
C ASP A 22 -29.18 13.52 -34.57
N PHE A 23 -28.30 14.32 -33.97
CA PHE A 23 -27.13 13.82 -33.26
C PHE A 23 -27.51 13.17 -31.91
N ILE A 24 -28.47 13.74 -31.19
CA ILE A 24 -28.96 13.25 -29.90
C ILE A 24 -29.85 12.00 -30.07
N GLU A 25 -30.61 11.92 -31.16
CA GLU A 25 -31.44 10.76 -31.51
C GLU A 25 -30.61 9.57 -32.00
N ASN A 26 -29.32 9.79 -32.32
CA ASN A 26 -28.43 8.73 -32.75
C ASN A 26 -28.08 7.77 -31.59
N PRO A 27 -28.45 6.47 -31.65
CA PRO A 27 -28.14 5.52 -30.59
C PRO A 27 -26.63 5.28 -30.38
N PHE A 28 -25.80 5.51 -31.41
CA PHE A 28 -24.34 5.44 -31.28
C PHE A 28 -23.78 6.57 -30.42
N PHE A 29 -24.41 7.75 -30.40
CA PHE A 29 -24.02 8.85 -29.53
C PHE A 29 -24.17 8.45 -28.06
N TRP A 30 -25.32 7.89 -27.67
CA TRP A 30 -25.55 7.42 -26.31
C TRP A 30 -24.67 6.23 -25.92
N ALA A 31 -24.43 5.28 -26.83
CA ALA A 31 -23.50 4.18 -26.61
C ALA A 31 -22.07 4.68 -26.32
N PHE A 32 -21.61 5.70 -27.04
CA PHE A 32 -20.33 6.35 -26.80
C PHE A 32 -20.26 7.04 -25.43
N ILE A 33 -21.30 7.80 -25.05
CA ILE A 33 -21.37 8.44 -23.72
C ILE A 33 -21.35 7.39 -22.60
N ILE A 34 -22.13 6.32 -22.72
CA ILE A 34 -22.14 5.22 -21.75
C ILE A 34 -20.75 4.59 -21.66
N ALA A 35 -20.09 4.32 -22.80
CA ALA A 35 -18.74 3.80 -22.82
C ALA A 35 -17.74 4.71 -22.09
N LEU A 36 -17.82 6.03 -22.28
CA LEU A 36 -16.99 6.99 -21.55
C LEU A 36 -17.24 6.93 -20.04
N VAL A 37 -18.50 6.88 -19.60
CA VAL A 37 -18.84 6.77 -18.17
C VAL A 37 -18.28 5.47 -17.57
N VAL A 38 -18.44 4.35 -18.28
CA VAL A 38 -17.88 3.06 -17.85
C VAL A 38 -16.36 3.15 -17.74
N ILE A 39 -15.68 3.74 -18.72
CA ILE A 39 -14.22 3.95 -18.69
C ILE A 39 -13.82 4.76 -17.45
N VAL A 40 -14.52 5.85 -17.14
CA VAL A 40 -14.23 6.68 -15.95
C VAL A 40 -14.39 5.89 -14.65
N ILE A 41 -15.45 5.07 -14.54
CA ILE A 41 -15.66 4.21 -13.37
C ILE A 41 -14.51 3.20 -13.22
N LEU A 42 -14.12 2.55 -14.33
CA LEU A 42 -13.02 1.60 -14.34
C LEU A 42 -11.69 2.25 -13.94
N VAL A 43 -11.37 3.41 -14.50
CA VAL A 43 -10.16 4.18 -14.18
C VAL A 43 -10.14 4.58 -12.70
N ASN A 44 -11.27 5.07 -12.17
CA ASN A 44 -11.37 5.44 -10.75
C ASN A 44 -11.18 4.23 -9.83
N GLY A 45 -11.77 3.08 -10.19
CA GLY A 45 -11.54 1.82 -9.48
C GLY A 45 -10.07 1.41 -9.50
N LEU A 46 -9.45 1.49 -10.68
CA LEU A 46 -8.04 1.16 -10.87
C LEU A 46 -7.12 2.06 -10.03
N ILE A 47 -7.35 3.37 -10.02
CA ILE A 47 -6.58 4.33 -9.20
C ILE A 47 -6.71 4.01 -7.71
N LYS A 48 -7.92 3.65 -7.23
CA LYS A 48 -8.13 3.25 -5.83
C LYS A 48 -7.31 2.02 -5.46
N VAL A 49 -7.30 1.00 -6.32
CA VAL A 49 -6.52 -0.23 -6.10
C VAL A 49 -5.02 0.08 -6.09
N PHE A 50 -4.53 0.87 -7.04
CA PHE A 50 -3.12 1.27 -7.08
C PHE A 50 -2.71 2.07 -5.84
N LYS A 51 -3.52 3.05 -5.42
CA LYS A 51 -3.25 3.83 -4.19
C LYS A 51 -3.22 2.96 -2.94
N ALA A 52 -4.16 2.00 -2.82
CA ALA A 52 -4.18 1.08 -1.69
C ALA A 52 -2.93 0.19 -1.66
N ASN A 53 -2.47 -0.27 -2.82
CA ASN A 53 -1.25 -1.08 -2.93
C ASN A 53 0.01 -0.27 -2.59
N MET A 54 0.11 0.97 -3.08
CA MET A 54 1.21 1.88 -2.73
C MET A 54 1.24 2.19 -1.24
N TYR A 55 0.10 2.55 -0.64
CA TYR A 55 0.02 2.80 0.79
C TYR A 55 0.46 1.58 1.62
N LYS A 56 0.10 0.37 1.19
CA LYS A 56 0.52 -0.87 1.84
C LYS A 56 2.04 -1.07 1.72
N ALA A 57 2.63 -0.80 0.56
CA ALA A 57 4.08 -0.87 0.36
C ALA A 57 4.82 0.13 1.26
N ASP A 58 4.42 1.41 1.25
CA ASP A 58 5.02 2.46 2.10
C ASP A 58 4.93 2.11 3.60
N ARG A 59 3.81 1.53 4.03
CA ARG A 59 3.63 1.06 5.41
C ARG A 59 4.59 -0.07 5.77
N ILE A 60 4.80 -1.03 4.87
CA ILE A 60 5.75 -2.13 5.06
C ILE A 60 7.18 -1.57 5.12
N ASP A 61 7.53 -0.67 4.20
CA ASP A 61 8.84 -0.04 4.16
C ASP A 61 9.13 0.76 5.44
N SER A 62 8.15 1.54 5.91
CA SER A 62 8.26 2.27 7.18
C SER A 62 8.46 1.34 8.38
N ILE A 63 7.79 0.18 8.41
CA ILE A 63 7.99 -0.84 9.45
C ILE A 63 9.41 -1.41 9.34
N CYS A 64 9.86 -1.78 8.15
CA CYS A 64 11.21 -2.30 7.92
C CYS A 64 12.29 -1.30 8.34
N GLU A 65 12.14 -0.02 8.01
CA GLU A 65 13.06 1.03 8.42
C GLU A 65 13.06 1.22 9.94
N THR A 66 11.88 1.20 10.57
CA THR A 66 11.77 1.26 12.04
C THR A 66 12.52 0.09 12.68
N ILE A 67 12.33 -1.13 12.17
CA ILE A 67 13.00 -2.34 12.65
C ILE A 67 14.53 -2.26 12.50
N LYS A 68 15.01 -1.69 11.39
CA LYS A 68 16.45 -1.56 11.12
C LYS A 68 17.11 -0.44 11.94
N LEU A 69 16.44 0.70 12.12
CA LEU A 69 17.06 1.93 12.61
C LEU A 69 16.79 2.23 14.09
N THR A 70 15.75 1.66 14.71
CA THR A 70 15.44 1.99 16.11
C THR A 70 16.44 1.37 17.09
N GLN A 71 17.12 2.24 17.85
CA GLN A 71 18.01 1.88 18.97
C GLN A 71 19.09 0.82 18.63
N GLY A 72 19.64 0.86 17.41
CA GLY A 72 20.64 -0.08 16.89
C GLY A 72 20.09 -1.36 16.28
N GLY A 73 18.77 -1.45 16.14
CA GLY A 73 18.07 -2.47 15.37
C GLY A 73 18.05 -3.85 16.04
N ILE A 74 17.51 -4.83 15.31
CA ILE A 74 17.33 -6.21 15.80
C ILE A 74 18.63 -6.80 16.35
N ASN A 75 19.76 -6.63 15.64
CA ASN A 75 21.03 -7.20 16.05
C ASN A 75 21.45 -6.73 17.45
N LYS A 76 21.32 -5.43 17.72
CA LYS A 76 21.66 -4.88 19.05
C LYS A 76 20.75 -5.43 20.14
N ARG A 77 19.45 -5.59 19.87
CA ARG A 77 18.51 -6.17 20.84
C ARG A 77 18.80 -7.63 21.16
N ILE A 78 19.21 -8.41 20.16
CA ILE A 78 19.65 -9.80 20.36
C ILE A 78 20.93 -9.81 21.21
N ASP A 79 21.91 -8.97 20.89
CA ASP A 79 23.16 -8.85 21.66
C ASP A 79 22.87 -8.45 23.12
N GLU A 80 22.05 -7.42 23.35
CA GLU A 80 21.65 -6.94 24.69
C GLU A 80 20.92 -8.01 25.51
N ASN A 81 20.04 -8.82 24.88
CA ASN A 81 19.37 -9.92 25.56
C ASN A 81 20.35 -11.01 26.01
N ARG A 82 21.33 -11.35 25.16
CA ARG A 82 22.38 -12.33 25.50
C ARG A 82 23.29 -11.80 26.61
N GLU A 83 23.70 -10.54 26.53
CA GLU A 83 24.49 -9.87 27.57
C GLU A 83 23.74 -9.85 28.91
N LEU A 84 22.43 -9.60 28.91
CA LEU A 84 21.60 -9.64 30.11
C LEU A 84 21.56 -11.04 30.73
N LEU A 85 21.38 -12.09 29.93
CA LEU A 85 21.39 -13.46 30.43
C LEU A 85 22.74 -13.80 31.08
N GLN A 86 23.85 -13.51 30.38
CA GLN A 86 25.21 -13.72 30.91
C GLN A 86 25.46 -12.93 32.20
N LEU A 87 24.91 -11.71 32.30
CA LEU A 87 25.00 -10.91 33.51
C LEU A 87 24.25 -11.56 34.68
N ILE A 88 23.05 -12.08 34.45
CA ILE A 88 22.27 -12.77 35.48
C ILE A 88 22.97 -14.07 35.89
N GLU A 89 23.43 -14.87 34.93
CA GLU A 89 24.18 -16.10 35.19
C GLU A 89 25.44 -15.85 36.02
N SER A 90 26.17 -14.77 35.74
CA SER A 90 27.40 -14.43 36.44
C SER A 90 27.18 -13.80 37.82
N GLN A 91 26.21 -12.89 37.96
CA GLN A 91 26.04 -12.10 39.19
C GLN A 91 24.93 -12.62 40.10
N CYS A 92 23.91 -13.28 39.56
CA CYS A 92 22.70 -13.67 40.28
C CYS A 92 22.13 -15.02 39.82
N PRO A 93 22.94 -16.11 39.75
CA PRO A 93 22.49 -17.38 39.18
C PRO A 93 21.30 -17.99 39.91
N HIS A 94 21.22 -17.80 41.23
CA HIS A 94 20.11 -18.26 42.06
C HIS A 94 18.75 -17.67 41.65
N LEU A 95 18.74 -16.53 40.95
CA LEU A 95 17.52 -15.95 40.41
C LEU A 95 16.94 -16.83 39.30
N LEU A 96 17.78 -17.40 38.43
CA LEU A 96 17.37 -18.32 37.37
C LEU A 96 16.91 -19.65 37.96
N ASP A 97 17.56 -20.14 39.01
CA ASP A 97 17.14 -21.37 39.72
C ASP A 97 15.75 -21.21 40.33
N LYS A 98 15.52 -20.08 41.00
CA LYS A 98 14.25 -19.79 41.69
C LYS A 98 13.13 -19.44 40.71
N HIS A 99 13.48 -18.83 39.58
CA HIS A 99 12.54 -18.35 38.57
C HIS A 99 12.96 -18.78 37.16
N PRO A 100 12.83 -20.09 36.81
CA PRO A 100 13.26 -20.61 35.51
C PRO A 100 12.56 -19.98 34.30
N TRP A 101 11.38 -19.39 34.52
CA TRP A 101 10.64 -18.65 33.47
C TRP A 101 11.41 -17.43 32.96
N ILE A 102 12.37 -16.89 33.72
CA ILE A 102 13.20 -15.76 33.26
C ILE A 102 14.05 -16.19 32.07
N ASN A 103 14.68 -17.37 32.14
CA ASN A 103 15.44 -17.90 31.02
C ASN A 103 14.54 -18.14 29.80
N GLY A 104 13.39 -18.79 30.02
CA GLY A 104 12.41 -19.02 28.94
C GLY A 104 11.86 -17.72 28.34
N TRP A 105 11.69 -16.66 29.14
CA TRP A 105 11.30 -15.35 28.65
C TRP A 105 12.39 -14.75 27.76
N ILE A 106 13.65 -14.75 28.20
CA ILE A 106 14.77 -14.22 27.41
C ILE A 106 14.92 -15.00 26.09
N ASP A 107 14.88 -16.33 26.14
CA ASP A 107 14.91 -17.19 24.95
C ASP A 107 13.76 -16.88 24.00
N SER A 108 12.55 -16.66 24.52
CA SER A 108 11.39 -16.31 23.70
C SER A 108 11.55 -14.96 23.00
N GLN A 109 12.20 -13.99 23.63
CA GLN A 109 12.48 -12.70 23.01
C GLN A 109 13.48 -12.84 21.87
N GLU A 110 14.52 -13.66 22.04
CA GLU A 110 15.48 -13.93 20.97
C GLU A 110 14.81 -14.61 19.77
N GLN A 111 14.00 -15.65 20.00
CA GLN A 111 13.25 -16.33 18.93
C GLN A 111 12.30 -15.37 18.20
N TYR A 112 11.60 -14.52 18.94
CA TYR A 112 10.71 -13.51 18.35
C TYR A 112 11.47 -12.52 17.47
N LEU A 113 12.63 -12.02 17.94
CA LEU A 113 13.48 -11.10 17.18
C LEU A 113 14.08 -11.75 15.93
N LEU A 114 14.48 -13.02 16.00
CA LEU A 114 14.96 -13.79 14.86
C LEU A 114 13.86 -13.97 13.80
N ALA A 115 12.63 -14.28 14.21
CA ALA A 115 11.49 -14.41 13.29
C ALA A 115 11.18 -13.07 12.58
N ILE A 116 11.28 -11.95 13.29
CA ILE A 116 11.15 -10.62 12.66
C ILE A 116 12.28 -10.38 11.67
N ALA A 117 13.52 -10.73 12.02
CA ALA A 117 14.67 -10.52 11.14
C ALA A 117 14.52 -11.29 9.83
N GLU A 118 14.03 -12.53 9.90
CA GLU A 118 13.72 -13.36 8.74
C GLU A 118 12.65 -12.71 7.86
N CYS A 119 11.52 -12.29 8.46
CA CYS A 119 10.44 -11.61 7.74
C CYS A 119 10.88 -10.30 7.09
N ALA A 120 11.77 -9.55 7.74
CA ALA A 120 12.26 -8.26 7.29
C ALA A 120 13.54 -8.34 6.43
N TYR A 121 14.00 -9.56 6.11
CA TYR A 121 15.26 -9.81 5.38
C TYR A 121 16.48 -9.09 5.99
N VAL A 122 16.51 -8.97 7.33
CA VAL A 122 17.62 -8.36 8.06
C VAL A 122 18.65 -9.44 8.38
N ARG A 123 19.89 -9.22 7.96
CA ARG A 123 20.99 -10.12 8.28
C ARG A 123 21.28 -10.08 9.78
N VAL A 124 21.06 -11.21 10.45
CA VAL A 124 21.43 -11.40 11.85
C VAL A 124 22.91 -11.74 11.95
N ARG A 125 23.64 -11.07 12.84
CA ARG A 125 25.03 -11.42 13.15
C ARG A 125 25.03 -12.67 14.04
N LYS A 126 25.87 -13.66 13.70
CA LYS A 126 26.19 -14.73 14.64
C LYS A 126 27.09 -14.12 15.71
N SER A 127 26.65 -14.11 16.97
CA SER A 127 27.57 -13.85 18.08
C SER A 127 28.39 -15.12 18.27
N TYR A 128 29.71 -14.93 18.38
CA TYR A 128 30.67 -15.97 18.73
C TYR A 128 30.78 -16.07 20.25
#